data_AF-H8G6Q3-F1
#
_entry.id   AF-H8G6Q3-F1
#
_cell.length_a   1.000
_cell.length_b   1.000
_cell.length_c   1.000
_cell.angle_alpha   90.00
_cell.angle_beta   90.00
_cell.angle_gamma   90.00
#
_symmetry.space_group_name_H-M   'P 1'
#
loop_
_entity.id
_entity.type
_entity.pdbx_description
1 polymer ?
#
loop_
_entity_poly.entity_id
_entity_poly.type
_entity_poly.pdbx_seq_one_letter_code
_entity_poly.pdbx_strand_id
1 'polypeptide(L)'
;MRTRACVVLLTIAVLALTGCSREAGPAPKGSPDPGPGALVTKVHLLQADDCYRAPTEVRSPSCEKFVTQLSNVPGTARKYAAGQPRLKDAADRLDSTLRAYRSNDCAGSGDHDVCAGTLTDMATALSDVERELSALPDVTG
;
A
#
# COMPACT_ATOMS: atom_id res chain seq x y z
N MET A 1 22.82 -57.45 -6.86
CA MET A 1 22.92 -57.20 -8.31
C MET A 1 21.61 -57.57 -8.99
N ARG A 2 21.14 -56.71 -9.90
CA ARG A 2 20.13 -56.92 -10.96
C ARG A 2 18.63 -56.70 -10.63
N THR A 3 18.27 -55.42 -10.73
CA THR A 3 17.15 -54.85 -11.52
C THR A 3 16.39 -55.81 -12.47
N ARG A 4 15.04 -55.80 -12.40
CA ARG A 4 14.02 -55.83 -13.49
C ARG A 4 12.66 -55.42 -12.86
N ALA A 5 12.02 -54.28 -13.09
CA ALA A 5 11.47 -53.65 -14.31
C ALA A 5 10.19 -54.32 -14.89
N CYS A 6 9.15 -53.49 -15.00
CA CYS A 6 7.92 -53.55 -15.85
C CYS A 6 6.63 -54.14 -15.22
N VAL A 7 5.66 -53.31 -14.79
CA VAL A 7 4.51 -52.64 -15.51
C VAL A 7 3.56 -53.71 -16.12
N VAL A 8 2.22 -53.74 -15.98
CA VAL A 8 1.16 -52.76 -16.33
C VAL A 8 -0.23 -53.29 -15.87
N LEU A 9 -1.22 -52.38 -15.84
CA LEU A 9 -2.69 -52.56 -15.99
C LEU A 9 -3.44 -52.75 -14.65
N LEU A 10 -4.46 -51.99 -14.26
CA LEU A 10 -5.57 -51.35 -14.97
C LEU A 10 -6.24 -50.40 -13.96
N THR A 11 -6.66 -49.20 -14.37
CA THR A 11 -8.01 -48.67 -14.04
C THR A 11 -8.27 -47.38 -14.81
N ILE A 12 -9.25 -47.47 -15.69
CA ILE A 12 -9.93 -46.40 -16.39
C ILE A 12 -10.74 -45.60 -15.37
N ALA A 13 -10.61 -44.27 -15.35
CA ALA A 13 -11.63 -43.39 -14.79
C ALA A 13 -11.59 -42.04 -15.51
N VAL A 14 -12.59 -41.87 -16.37
CA VAL A 14 -13.02 -40.61 -16.96
C VAL A 14 -13.28 -39.62 -15.83
N LEU A 15 -12.45 -38.57 -15.71
CA LEU A 15 -12.78 -37.39 -14.93
C LEU A 15 -13.02 -36.25 -15.91
N ALA A 16 -14.31 -35.98 -16.02
CA ALA A 16 -14.95 -34.94 -16.78
C ALA A 16 -14.27 -33.58 -16.57
N LEU A 17 -14.40 -32.77 -17.60
CA LEU A 17 -14.19 -31.33 -17.63
C LEU A 17 -14.81 -30.67 -16.38
N THR A 18 -14.03 -30.39 -15.34
CA THR A 18 -14.41 -29.37 -14.37
C THR A 18 -14.04 -28.03 -14.98
N GLY A 19 -14.98 -27.46 -15.74
CA GLY A 19 -14.87 -26.09 -16.19
C GLY A 19 -14.53 -25.20 -15.00
N CYS A 20 -13.53 -24.34 -15.18
CA CYS A 20 -13.35 -23.17 -14.34
C CYS A 20 -14.64 -22.37 -14.46
N SER A 21 -15.59 -22.58 -13.54
CA SER A 21 -16.78 -21.77 -13.44
C SER A 21 -16.30 -20.34 -13.21
N ARG A 22 -16.28 -19.55 -14.29
CA ARG A 22 -16.34 -18.09 -14.24
C ARG A 22 -17.76 -17.71 -13.81
N GLU A 23 -18.15 -18.17 -12.64
CA GLU A 23 -19.23 -17.53 -11.89
C GLU A 23 -18.65 -16.20 -11.45
N ALA A 24 -18.78 -15.19 -12.32
CA ALA A 24 -18.64 -13.82 -11.89
C ALA A 24 -19.80 -13.58 -10.93
N GLY A 25 -19.59 -13.91 -9.66
CA GLY A 25 -20.50 -13.56 -8.58
C GLY A 25 -20.83 -12.07 -8.62
N PRO A 26 -21.90 -11.63 -7.97
CA PRO A 26 -22.33 -10.25 -8.01
C PRO A 26 -21.13 -9.33 -7.79
N ALA A 27 -20.89 -8.42 -8.74
CA ALA A 27 -19.81 -7.46 -8.61
C ALA A 27 -19.94 -6.80 -7.22
N PRO A 28 -18.87 -6.79 -6.40
CA PRO A 28 -18.95 -6.21 -5.09
C PRO A 28 -19.46 -4.78 -5.23
N LYS A 29 -20.62 -4.48 -4.63
CA LYS A 29 -21.12 -3.11 -4.57
C LYS A 29 -20.11 -2.34 -3.74
N GLY A 30 -19.51 -1.31 -4.33
CA GLY A 30 -18.55 -0.46 -3.62
C GLY A 30 -19.17 0.06 -2.33
N SER A 31 -18.43 -0.01 -1.23
CA SER A 31 -18.84 0.70 -0.01
C SER A 31 -18.88 2.19 -0.30
N PRO A 32 -19.83 2.95 0.27
CA PRO A 32 -19.87 4.40 0.14
C PRO A 32 -18.51 5.02 0.49
N ASP A 33 -18.13 6.08 -0.22
CA ASP A 33 -16.91 6.83 0.08
C ASP A 33 -17.05 7.43 1.50
N PRO A 34 -16.15 7.10 2.44
CA PRO A 34 -16.24 7.59 3.82
C PRO A 34 -15.86 9.07 3.96
N GLY A 35 -15.42 9.73 2.88
CA GLY A 35 -15.13 11.16 2.84
C GLY A 35 -13.74 11.55 3.37
N PRO A 36 -13.35 12.83 3.20
CA PRO A 36 -12.02 13.32 3.56
C PRO A 36 -11.72 13.24 5.06
N GLY A 37 -12.73 13.40 5.94
CA GLY A 37 -12.53 13.29 7.40
C GLY A 37 -12.08 11.90 7.85
N ALA A 38 -12.56 10.84 7.20
CA ALA A 38 -12.09 9.48 7.46
C ALA A 38 -10.63 9.29 7.03
N LEU A 39 -10.21 9.95 5.94
CA LEU A 39 -8.81 9.93 5.51
C LEU A 39 -7.91 10.68 6.50
N VAL A 40 -8.34 11.82 7.05
CA VAL A 40 -7.62 12.53 8.11
C VAL A 40 -7.40 11.61 9.32
N THR A 41 -8.46 10.94 9.78
CA THR A 41 -8.36 9.97 10.89
C THR A 41 -7.35 8.86 10.58
N LYS A 42 -7.39 8.30 9.36
CA LYS A 42 -6.41 7.30 8.93
C LYS A 42 -4.99 7.85 8.96
N VAL A 43 -4.76 9.05 8.43
CA VAL A 43 -3.42 9.67 8.39
C VAL A 43 -2.91 9.89 9.81
N HIS A 44 -3.74 10.42 10.71
CA HIS A 44 -3.39 10.62 12.11
C HIS A 44 -2.97 9.32 12.81
N LEU A 45 -3.66 8.22 12.55
CA LEU A 45 -3.28 6.90 13.08
C LEU A 45 -1.93 6.42 12.52
N LEU A 46 -1.64 6.70 11.25
CA LEU A 46 -0.36 6.34 10.63
C LEU A 46 0.80 7.19 11.14
N GLN A 47 0.55 8.44 11.53
CA GLN A 47 1.54 9.31 12.18
C GLN A 47 1.91 8.86 13.61
N ALA A 48 1.19 7.87 14.17
CA ALA A 48 1.57 7.26 15.43
C ALA A 48 2.67 6.19 15.30
N ASP A 49 2.99 5.75 14.08
CA ASP A 49 3.99 4.72 13.82
C ASP A 49 5.43 5.23 14.04
N ASP A 50 6.30 4.39 14.59
CA ASP A 50 7.69 4.75 14.87
C ASP A 50 8.47 5.10 13.59
N CYS A 51 8.12 4.49 12.46
CA CYS A 51 8.72 4.80 11.16
C CYS A 51 8.33 6.19 10.64
N TYR A 52 7.25 6.78 11.15
CA TYR A 52 6.94 8.19 10.94
C TYR A 52 7.62 9.08 11.97
N ARG A 53 7.61 8.69 13.25
CA ARG A 53 8.09 9.53 14.36
C ARG A 53 9.60 9.65 14.44
N ALA A 54 10.31 8.58 14.10
CA ALA A 54 11.76 8.47 14.21
C ALA A 54 12.35 7.73 12.98
N PRO A 55 12.16 8.28 11.76
CA PRO A 55 12.52 7.60 10.50
C PRO A 55 14.02 7.30 10.36
N THR A 56 14.87 7.97 11.13
CA THR A 56 16.33 7.77 11.17
C THR A 56 16.78 6.80 12.27
N GLU A 57 15.89 6.42 13.19
CA GLU A 57 16.20 5.55 14.32
C GLU A 57 15.69 4.12 14.11
N VAL A 58 14.62 3.96 13.31
CA VAL A 58 14.06 2.66 12.97
C VAL A 58 14.73 2.10 11.72
N ARG A 59 15.12 0.82 11.76
CA ARG A 59 15.68 0.13 10.59
C ARG A 59 14.63 0.03 9.48
N SER A 60 14.98 0.49 8.27
CA SER A 60 14.03 0.57 7.16
C SER A 60 13.26 -0.72 6.83
N PRO A 61 13.82 -1.95 6.94
CA PRO A 61 13.04 -3.17 6.73
C PRO A 61 11.89 -3.34 7.72
N SER A 62 12.02 -2.82 8.94
CA SER A 62 10.96 -2.88 9.96
C SER A 62 9.78 -1.96 9.61
N CYS A 63 9.94 -1.04 8.66
CA CYS A 63 8.93 -0.07 8.23
C CYS A 63 8.03 -0.54 7.10
N GLU A 64 8.20 -1.76 6.58
CA GLU A 64 7.42 -2.27 5.45
C GLU A 64 5.90 -2.25 5.72
N LYS A 65 5.49 -2.53 6.97
CA LYS A 65 4.09 -2.47 7.38
C LYS A 65 3.53 -1.04 7.26
N PHE A 66 4.24 -0.06 7.79
CA PHE A 66 3.88 1.36 7.70
C PHE A 66 3.74 1.81 6.24
N VAL A 67 4.76 1.51 5.42
CA VAL A 67 4.77 1.81 3.97
C VAL A 67 3.59 1.15 3.25
N THR A 68 3.26 -0.09 3.60
CA THR A 68 2.12 -0.81 3.03
C THR A 68 0.79 -0.14 3.39
N GLN A 69 0.62 0.29 4.63
CA GLN A 69 -0.61 0.97 5.06
C GLN A 69 -0.79 2.35 4.39
N LEU A 70 0.32 3.02 4.05
CA LEU A 70 0.35 4.27 3.30
C LEU A 70 -0.02 4.13 1.83
N SER A 71 0.13 2.95 1.22
CA SER A 71 -0.02 2.75 -0.23
C SER A 71 -1.30 3.32 -0.85
N ASN A 72 -2.41 3.29 -0.10
CA ASN A 72 -3.70 3.81 -0.57
C ASN A 72 -3.92 5.30 -0.29
N VAL A 73 -3.10 5.94 0.57
CA VAL A 73 -3.29 7.34 0.99
C VAL A 73 -3.16 8.30 -0.20
N PRO A 74 -2.12 8.26 -1.06
CA PRO A 74 -2.02 9.17 -2.19
C PRO A 74 -3.20 9.08 -3.16
N GLY A 75 -3.64 7.85 -3.45
CA GLY A 75 -4.77 7.59 -4.33
C GLY A 75 -6.05 8.23 -3.80
N THR A 76 -6.33 8.04 -2.51
CA THR A 76 -7.51 8.63 -1.87
C THR A 76 -7.40 10.16 -1.73
N ALA A 77 -6.24 10.69 -1.34
CA ALA A 77 -6.02 12.14 -1.24
C ALA A 77 -6.24 12.86 -2.58
N ARG A 78 -5.78 12.28 -3.69
CA ARG A 78 -6.03 12.82 -5.04
C ARG A 78 -7.52 12.89 -5.40
N LYS A 79 -8.36 11.97 -4.90
CA LYS A 79 -9.82 12.01 -5.14
C LYS A 79 -10.46 13.26 -4.54
N TYR A 80 -9.95 13.73 -3.40
CA TYR A 80 -10.46 14.93 -2.72
C TYR A 80 -9.74 16.21 -3.14
N ALA A 81 -8.78 16.13 -4.06
CA ALA A 81 -7.95 17.27 -4.45
C ALA A 81 -8.60 18.21 -5.50
N ALA A 82 -9.89 18.05 -5.79
CA ALA A 82 -10.59 18.90 -6.76
C ALA A 82 -10.60 20.36 -6.29
N GLY A 83 -9.98 21.26 -7.06
CA GLY A 83 -9.79 22.67 -6.67
C GLY A 83 -8.74 22.88 -5.57
N GLN A 84 -8.01 21.83 -5.16
CA GLN A 84 -7.05 21.85 -4.06
C GLN A 84 -5.67 21.41 -4.56
N PRO A 85 -4.94 22.27 -5.31
CA PRO A 85 -3.68 21.89 -5.95
C PRO A 85 -2.61 21.46 -4.94
N ARG A 86 -2.58 22.06 -3.75
CA ARG A 86 -1.63 21.70 -2.70
C ARG A 86 -1.84 20.28 -2.17
N LEU A 87 -3.10 19.84 -2.03
CA LEU A 87 -3.40 18.47 -1.65
C LEU A 87 -2.97 17.47 -2.73
N LYS A 88 -3.18 17.82 -4.00
CA LYS A 88 -2.69 17.01 -5.13
C LYS A 88 -1.16 16.90 -5.09
N ASP A 89 -0.45 18.00 -4.92
CA ASP A 89 1.01 18.01 -4.88
C ASP A 89 1.56 17.21 -3.69
N ALA A 90 0.96 17.35 -2.51
CA ALA A 90 1.32 16.57 -1.33
C ALA A 90 1.12 15.06 -1.55
N ALA A 91 -0.02 14.68 -2.16
CA ALA A 91 -0.29 13.29 -2.52
C ALA A 91 0.71 12.75 -3.54
N ASP A 92 1.06 13.53 -4.57
CA ASP A 92 2.02 13.12 -5.59
C ASP A 92 3.44 12.98 -5.01
N ARG A 93 3.83 13.85 -4.06
CA ARG A 93 5.09 13.70 -3.30
C ARG A 93 5.08 12.42 -2.47
N LEU A 94 4.03 12.16 -1.70
CA LEU A 94 3.93 10.93 -0.88
C LEU A 94 4.04 9.68 -1.75
N ASP A 95 3.32 9.65 -2.88
CA ASP A 95 3.39 8.55 -3.86
C ASP A 95 4.80 8.36 -4.43
N SER A 96 5.53 9.45 -4.67
CA SER A 96 6.93 9.42 -5.09
C SER A 96 7.83 8.78 -4.04
N THR A 97 7.71 9.15 -2.77
CA THR A 97 8.52 8.58 -1.67
C THR A 97 8.23 7.08 -1.46
N LEU A 98 6.98 6.65 -1.65
CA LEU A 98 6.61 5.23 -1.61
C LEU A 98 7.25 4.44 -2.77
N ARG A 99 7.39 5.05 -3.95
CA ARG A 99 8.14 4.45 -5.07
C ARG A 99 9.63 4.40 -4.77
N ALA A 100 10.19 5.48 -4.23
CA ALA A 100 11.61 5.56 -3.86
C ALA A 100 11.98 4.47 -2.84
N TYR A 101 11.14 4.25 -1.81
CA TYR A 101 11.37 3.21 -0.81
C TYR A 101 11.50 1.82 -1.45
N ARG A 102 10.65 1.53 -2.45
CA ARG A 102 10.70 0.26 -3.20
C ARG A 102 11.88 0.19 -4.16
N SER A 103 12.16 1.26 -4.89
CA SER A 103 13.26 1.27 -5.87
C SER A 103 14.64 1.16 -5.21
N ASN A 104 14.75 1.65 -3.98
CA ASN A 104 15.98 1.60 -3.19
C ASN A 104 16.11 0.29 -2.38
N ASP A 105 15.21 -0.69 -2.56
CA ASP A 105 15.19 -1.95 -1.80
C ASP A 105 15.17 -1.74 -0.27
N CYS A 106 14.46 -0.72 0.21
CA CYS A 106 14.50 -0.34 1.63
C CYS A 106 13.82 -1.34 2.57
N ALA A 107 12.98 -2.23 2.02
CA ALA A 107 12.43 -3.39 2.74
C ALA A 107 13.45 -4.54 2.86
N GLY A 108 14.49 -4.54 2.04
CA GLY A 108 15.51 -5.58 1.98
C GLY A 108 16.88 -5.06 2.38
N SER A 109 17.76 -4.93 1.39
CA SER A 109 19.20 -4.68 1.54
C SER A 109 19.65 -3.29 1.09
N GLY A 110 18.70 -2.37 0.89
CA GLY A 110 18.97 -0.99 0.50
C GLY A 110 19.97 -0.27 1.38
N ASP A 111 20.61 0.76 0.80
CA ASP A 111 21.53 1.62 1.52
C ASP A 111 20.84 2.31 2.71
N HIS A 112 21.48 2.23 3.88
CA HIS A 112 20.90 2.69 5.14
C HIS A 112 20.53 4.18 5.10
N ASP A 113 21.43 5.02 4.62
CA ASP A 113 21.26 6.48 4.67
C ASP A 113 20.26 6.94 3.62
N VAL A 114 20.27 6.32 2.44
CA VAL A 114 19.25 6.54 1.40
C VAL A 114 17.85 6.15 1.91
N CYS A 115 17.74 5.03 2.62
CA CYS A 115 16.46 4.56 3.13
C CYS A 115 15.94 5.37 4.32
N ALA A 116 16.82 5.79 5.23
CA ALA A 116 16.46 6.72 6.30
C ALA A 116 16.00 8.09 5.76
N GLY A 117 16.70 8.61 4.73
CA GLY A 117 16.27 9.82 4.02
C GLY A 117 14.90 9.64 3.36
N THR A 118 14.68 8.52 2.67
CA THR A 118 13.39 8.20 2.03
C THR A 118 12.23 8.13 3.04
N LEU A 119 12.45 7.55 4.22
CA LEU A 119 11.46 7.52 5.30
C LEU A 119 11.17 8.92 5.87
N THR A 120 12.20 9.76 5.98
CA THR A 120 12.07 11.16 6.41
C THR A 120 11.24 11.98 5.43
N ASP A 121 11.50 11.82 4.13
CA ASP A 121 10.72 12.47 3.06
C ASP A 121 9.27 11.97 3.06
N MET A 122 9.06 10.67 3.32
CA MET A 122 7.74 10.07 3.41
C MET A 122 6.95 10.62 4.61
N ALA A 123 7.59 10.76 5.77
CA ALA A 123 6.98 11.37 6.95
C ALA A 123 6.59 12.83 6.67
N THR A 124 7.48 13.61 6.05
CA THR A 124 7.20 14.99 5.65
C THR A 124 6.03 15.09 4.68
N ALA A 125 6.01 14.25 3.64
CA ALA A 125 4.92 14.22 2.67
C ALA A 125 3.59 13.78 3.28
N LEU A 126 3.61 12.88 4.28
CA LEU A 126 2.41 12.49 5.01
C LEU A 126 1.84 13.64 5.85
N SER A 127 2.70 14.42 6.51
CA SER A 127 2.29 15.63 7.25
C SER A 127 1.72 16.71 6.34
N ASP A 128 2.28 16.86 5.13
CA ASP A 128 1.70 17.73 4.12
C ASP A 128 0.29 17.27 3.73
N VAL A 129 0.10 15.97 3.49
CA VAL A 129 -1.24 15.41 3.18
C VAL A 129 -2.22 15.66 4.32
N GLU A 130 -1.83 15.41 5.57
CA GLU A 130 -2.67 15.69 6.75
C GLU A 130 -3.10 17.15 6.80
N ARG A 131 -2.14 18.08 6.67
CA ARG A 131 -2.40 19.52 6.72
C ARG A 131 -3.39 19.96 5.65
N GLU A 132 -3.18 19.55 4.40
CA GLU A 132 -4.05 19.98 3.29
C GLU A 132 -5.42 19.29 3.35
N LEU A 133 -5.52 18.04 3.84
CA LEU A 133 -6.81 17.39 4.09
C LEU A 133 -7.59 18.07 5.21
N SER A 134 -6.91 18.46 6.28
CA SER A 134 -7.52 19.10 7.45
C SER A 134 -8.04 20.51 7.14
N ALA A 135 -7.55 21.13 6.06
CA ALA A 135 -8.01 22.42 5.57
C ALA A 135 -9.23 22.33 4.64
N LEU A 136 -9.71 21.13 4.31
CA LEU A 136 -10.87 20.96 3.43
C LEU A 136 -12.15 21.46 4.11
N PRO A 137 -13.08 22.09 3.35
CA PRO A 137 -14.37 22.53 3.89
C PRO A 137 -15.16 21.40 4.55
N ASP A 138 -15.19 20.22 3.92
CA ASP A 138 -15.91 19.04 4.40
C ASP A 138 -15.30 18.41 5.68
N VAL A 139 -14.14 18.90 6.13
CA VAL A 139 -13.47 18.46 7.37
C VAL A 139 -13.58 19.51 8.47
N THR A 140 -13.60 20.79 8.11
CA THR A 140 -13.63 21.92 9.05
C THR A 140 -15.04 22.39 9.42
N GLY A 141 -16.05 21.99 8.65
CA GLY A 141 -17.46 22.37 8.82
C GLY A 141 -18.28 21.46 9.71
#